data_AF-A0A1A8ML29-F1
#
_entry.id   AF-A0A1A8ML29-F1
#
_cell.length_a   1.000
_cell.length_b   1.000
_cell.length_c   1.000
_cell.angle_alpha   90.00
_cell.angle_beta   90.00
_cell.angle_gamma   90.00
#
_symmetry.space_group_name_H-M   'P 1'
#
loop_
_entity.id
_entity.type
_entity.pdbx_description
1 polymer ?
#
loop_
_entity_poly.entity_id
_entity_poly.type
_entity_poly.pdbx_seq_one_letter_code
_entity_poly.pdbx_strand_id
1 'polypeptide(L)' 'KKLKMAKKSEVHFLPIFPEGKGEPDLERERSAMIVEMTKRKVDWKQVGEMMNITFPLRRKEIVENEPLVAEVKERWP' A
#
# COMPACT_ATOMS: atom_id res chain seq x y z
N LYS A 1 2.67 -33.44 23.39
CA LYS A 1 1.86 -32.32 22.83
C LYS A 1 2.82 -31.19 22.47
N LYS A 2 3.04 -30.87 21.18
CA LYS A 2 3.96 -29.78 20.79
C LYS A 2 3.30 -28.43 21.12
N LEU A 3 3.97 -27.59 21.93
CA LEU A 3 3.54 -26.22 22.21
C LEU A 3 3.67 -25.39 20.92
N LYS A 4 2.58 -24.77 20.47
CA LYS A 4 2.62 -23.80 19.37
C LYS A 4 3.38 -22.56 19.88
N MET A 5 4.56 -22.30 19.33
CA MET A 5 5.21 -21.01 19.48
C MET A 5 4.45 -19.97 18.65
N ALA A 6 4.22 -18.79 19.22
CA ALA A 6 3.78 -17.64 18.45
C ALA A 6 4.86 -17.36 17.39
N LYS A 7 4.49 -17.37 16.10
CA LYS A 7 5.37 -16.85 15.06
C LYS A 7 5.60 -15.39 15.40
N LYS A 8 6.87 -14.96 15.60
CA LYS A 8 7.23 -13.55 15.51
C LYS A 8 6.72 -13.09 14.15
N SER A 9 5.59 -12.41 14.11
CA SER A 9 5.22 -11.64 12.95
C SER A 9 6.33 -10.61 12.83
N GLU A 10 7.13 -10.67 11.77
CA GLU A 10 7.92 -9.51 11.39
C GLU A 10 6.92 -8.36 11.26
N VAL A 11 6.96 -7.44 12.21
CA VAL A 11 6.22 -6.20 12.10
C VAL A 11 7.05 -5.40 11.12
N HIS A 12 6.72 -5.51 9.83
CA HIS A 12 7.29 -4.68 8.77
C HIS A 12 6.88 -3.24 9.05
N PHE A 13 7.60 -2.58 9.96
CA PHE A 13 7.30 -1.23 10.42
C PHE A 13 7.27 -0.28 9.22
N LEU A 14 8.25 -0.43 8.33
CA LEU A 14 8.37 0.18 7.02
C LEU A 14 8.75 -0.90 5.99
N PRO A 15 7.82 -1.34 5.13
CA PRO A 15 8.13 -2.23 4.02
C PRO A 15 9.15 -1.58 3.10
N ILE A 16 10.12 -2.35 2.63
CA ILE A 16 11.09 -1.91 1.62
C ILE A 16 10.35 -1.75 0.29
N PHE A 17 10.69 -0.73 -0.48
CA PHE A 17 10.15 -0.57 -1.82
C PHE A 17 10.55 -1.75 -2.73
N PRO A 18 9.66 -2.18 -3.64
CA PRO A 18 10.00 -3.22 -4.60
C PRO A 18 11.23 -2.81 -5.42
N GLU A 19 12.06 -3.80 -5.76
CA GLU A 19 13.34 -3.60 -6.42
C GLU A 19 13.17 -2.80 -7.72
N GLY A 20 13.91 -1.70 -7.85
CA GLY A 20 13.88 -0.82 -9.02
C GLY A 20 12.71 0.17 -9.09
N LYS A 21 11.83 0.26 -8.08
CA LYS A 21 10.78 1.28 -8.02
C LYS A 21 11.12 2.34 -6.97
N GLY A 22 11.17 3.60 -7.38
CA GLY A 22 11.27 4.73 -6.46
C GLY A 22 9.90 5.24 -6.01
N GLU A 23 9.89 6.21 -5.09
CA GLU A 23 8.70 6.98 -4.72
C GLU A 23 7.91 7.51 -5.92
N PRO A 24 8.53 8.13 -6.96
CA PRO A 24 7.78 8.64 -8.10
C PRO A 24 7.10 7.53 -8.91
N ASP A 25 7.68 6.33 -8.98
CA ASP A 25 7.09 5.19 -9.69
C ASP A 25 5.86 4.67 -8.95
N LEU A 26 5.94 4.58 -7.62
CA LEU A 26 4.84 4.16 -6.77
C LEU A 26 3.69 5.18 -6.78
N GLU A 27 4.00 6.49 -6.82
CA GLU A 27 2.98 7.53 -6.95
C GLU A 27 2.27 7.48 -8.32
N ARG A 28 3.01 7.14 -9.38
CA ARG A 28 2.42 6.89 -10.70
C ARG A 28 1.46 5.71 -10.68
N GLU A 29 1.81 4.62 -9.99
CA GLU A 29 0.92 3.47 -9.83
C GLU A 29 -0.30 3.78 -8.96
N ARG A 30 -0.17 4.63 -7.92
CA ARG A 30 -1.34 5.12 -7.15
C ARG A 30 -2.29 5.89 -8.04
N SER A 31 -1.77 6.79 -8.86
CA SER A 31 -2.57 7.57 -9.81
C SER A 31 -3.29 6.66 -10.81
N ALA A 32 -2.60 5.64 -11.35
CA ALA A 32 -3.19 4.65 -12.24
C ALA A 32 -4.30 3.83 -11.56
N MET A 33 -4.11 3.47 -10.28
CA MET A 33 -5.10 2.76 -9.48
C MET A 33 -6.39 3.56 -9.32
N ILE A 34 -6.30 4.86 -9.01
CA ILE A 34 -7.48 5.73 -8.89
C ILE A 34 -8.23 5.79 -10.22
N VAL A 35 -7.50 5.94 -11.34
CA VAL A 35 -8.11 5.93 -12.67
C VAL A 35 -8.82 4.60 -12.92
N GLU A 36 -8.22 3.46 -12.59
CA GLU A 36 -8.83 2.13 -12.73
C GLU A 36 -10.14 2.00 -11.94
N MET A 37 -10.16 2.49 -10.69
CA MET A 37 -11.35 2.45 -9.83
C MET A 37 -12.49 3.33 -10.35
N THR A 38 -12.20 4.37 -11.13
CA THR A 38 -13.23 5.25 -11.73
C THR A 38 -13.84 4.70 -13.03
N LYS A 39 -13.31 3.61 -13.59
CA LYS A 39 -13.84 3.02 -14.83
C LYS A 39 -15.22 2.42 -14.61
N ARG A 40 -16.07 2.45 -15.66
CA ARG A 40 -17.42 1.83 -15.64
C ARG A 40 -17.38 0.33 -15.33
N LYS A 41 -16.33 -0.36 -15.75
CA LYS A 41 -16.07 -1.77 -15.45
C LYS A 41 -14.69 -1.87 -14.82
N VAL A 42 -14.67 -1.84 -13.49
CA VAL A 42 -13.44 -1.89 -12.68
C VAL A 42 -12.86 -3.30 -12.71
N ASP A 43 -11.57 -3.43 -13.00
CA ASP A 43 -10.83 -4.66 -12.74
C ASP A 43 -10.29 -4.69 -11.31
N TRP A 44 -11.08 -5.28 -10.40
CA TRP A 44 -10.71 -5.39 -8.99
C TRP A 44 -9.45 -6.21 -8.74
N LYS A 45 -9.11 -7.15 -9.64
CA LYS A 45 -7.88 -7.93 -9.51
C LYS A 45 -6.68 -7.03 -9.76
N GLN A 46 -6.74 -6.23 -10.83
CA GLN A 46 -5.71 -5.26 -11.15
C GLN A 46 -5.57 -4.18 -10.06
N VAL A 47 -6.69 -3.69 -9.52
CA VAL A 47 -6.68 -2.74 -8.39
C VAL A 47 -5.99 -3.34 -7.17
N GLY A 48 -6.28 -4.60 -6.82
CA GLY A 48 -5.61 -5.28 -5.71
C GLY A 48 -4.11 -5.43 -5.91
N GLU A 49 -3.65 -5.72 -7.12
CA GLU A 49 -2.23 -5.76 -7.47
C GLU A 49 -1.57 -4.39 -7.31
N MET A 50 -2.21 -3.32 -7.81
CA MET A 50 -1.71 -1.94 -7.65
C MET A 50 -1.70 -1.48 -6.18
N MET A 51 -2.70 -1.85 -5.38
CA MET A 51 -2.73 -1.60 -3.94
C MET A 51 -1.55 -2.27 -3.21
N ASN A 52 -1.25 -3.52 -3.54
CA ASN A 52 -0.13 -4.24 -2.93
C ASN A 52 1.22 -3.59 -3.27
N ILE A 53 1.39 -3.14 -4.51
CA ILE A 53 2.63 -2.50 -4.95
C ILE A 53 2.82 -1.13 -4.30
N THR A 54 1.75 -0.36 -4.12
CA THR A 54 1.79 1.00 -3.55
C THR A 54 1.75 1.02 -2.02
N PHE A 55 1.48 -0.11 -1.37
CA PHE A 55 1.42 -0.24 0.10
C PHE A 55 2.68 0.28 0.83
N PRO A 56 3.92 0.00 0.37
CA PRO A 56 5.12 0.56 1.00
C PRO A 56 5.14 2.09 1.02
N LEU A 57 4.70 2.74 -0.07
CA LEU A 57 4.62 4.20 -0.16
C LEU A 57 3.60 4.75 0.83
N ARG A 58 2.38 4.18 0.85
CA ARG A 58 1.34 4.52 1.83
C ARG A 58 1.85 4.39 3.25
N ARG A 59 2.56 3.29 3.55
CA ARG A 59 3.05 3.01 4.89
C ARG A 59 4.14 3.99 5.31
N LYS A 60 5.07 4.33 4.40
CA LYS A 60 6.08 5.37 4.61
C LYS A 60 5.43 6.72 4.93
N GLU A 61 4.47 7.15 4.13
CA GLU A 61 3.76 8.42 4.35
C GLU A 61 3.07 8.50 5.71
N ILE A 62 2.39 7.42 6.14
CA ILE A 62 1.68 7.38 7.43
C ILE A 62 2.66 7.42 8.61
N VAL A 63 3.79 6.72 8.50
CA VAL A 63 4.79 6.65 9.56
C VAL A 63 5.57 7.96 9.69
N GLU A 64 5.95 8.57 8.59
CA GLU A 64 6.79 9.77 8.59
C GLU A 64 6.01 11.03 8.88
N ASN A 65 4.78 11.16 8.35
CA ASN A 65 3.99 12.39 8.48
C ASN A 65 2.94 12.34 9.58
N GLU A 66 2.67 11.16 10.14
CA GLU A 66 1.64 10.92 11.16
C GLU A 66 0.30 11.66 10.88
N PRO A 67 -0.25 11.56 9.65
CA PRO A 67 -1.41 12.35 9.23
C PRO A 67 -2.69 11.90 9.94
N LEU A 68 -3.71 12.75 9.94
CA LEU A 68 -5.03 12.40 10.46
C LEU A 68 -5.65 11.27 9.63
N VAL A 69 -6.46 10.44 10.28
CA VAL A 69 -7.17 9.35 9.61
C VAL A 69 -8.05 9.84 8.45
N ALA A 70 -8.59 11.05 8.55
CA ALA A 70 -9.36 11.67 7.48
C ALA A 70 -8.50 11.93 6.22
N GLU A 71 -7.30 12.45 6.38
CA GLU A 71 -6.36 12.75 5.29
C GLU A 71 -5.87 11.47 4.62
N VAL A 72 -5.60 10.42 5.41
CA VAL A 72 -5.22 9.11 4.87
C VAL A 72 -6.34 8.53 4.00
N LYS A 73 -7.59 8.64 4.43
CA LYS A 73 -8.76 8.15 3.69
C LYS A 73 -9.06 8.95 2.42
N GLU A 74 -8.73 10.23 2.41
CA GLU A 74 -8.90 11.07 1.22
C GLU A 74 -7.81 10.78 0.17
N ARG A 75 -6.56 10.61 0.62
CA ARG A 75 -5.41 10.38 -0.27
C ARG A 75 -5.34 8.96 -0.83
N TRP A 76 -5.70 7.96 -0.04
CA TRP A 76 -5.59 6.54 -0.40
C TRP A 76 -6.98 5.89 -0.50
N PRO A 77 -7.34 5.29 -1.65
CA PRO A 77 -8.57 4.53 -1.79
C PRO A 77 -8.59 3.23 -0.96
#